data_AF-A0A1Z5KE18-F1
#
_entry.id   AF-A0A1Z5KE18-F1
#
_cell.length_a   1.000
_cell.length_b   1.000
_cell.length_c   1.000
_cell.angle_alpha   90.00
_cell.angle_beta   90.00
_cell.angle_gamma   90.00
#
_symmetry.space_group_name_H-M   'P 1'
#
loop_
_entity.id
_entity.type
_entity.pdbx_description
1 polymer ?
#
loop_
_entity_poly.entity_id
_entity_poly.type
_entity_poly.pdbx_seq_one_letter_code
_entity_poly.pdbx_strand_id
1 'polypeptide(L)'
;MNFTRSVLTLAVTTSSAAAQMGLFERSLDSHIRTICGIDIISPTPPPTTSPSSVPSAAPSISTAPTILVKACDNNIGQGQCLDSKGEPFDYCTLNLGEVTPETCQSIAEASEKSVGWQFVGFKFIPGVCTIYFSEDDSGDDVRDLCPKNFAGFSIRKGTGFPVSTGDGLGACFACNKRD
;
A
#
# COMPACT_ATOMS: atom_id res chain seq x y z
N MET A 1 3.88 63.95 2.34
CA MET A 1 3.93 63.01 1.21
C MET A 1 2.85 61.97 1.44
N ASN A 2 1.80 62.03 0.64
CA ASN A 2 0.60 61.20 0.75
C ASN A 2 0.83 59.85 0.05
N PHE A 3 0.61 58.74 0.75
CA PHE A 3 0.48 57.42 0.13
C PHE A 3 -0.97 56.95 0.21
N THR A 4 -1.55 56.83 -0.97
CA THR A 4 -2.95 56.53 -1.27
C THR A 4 -3.29 55.09 -0.90
N ARG A 5 -4.41 54.92 -0.19
CA ARG A 5 -5.05 53.64 0.16
C ARG A 5 -5.47 52.89 -1.11
N SER A 6 -5.06 51.62 -1.25
CA SER A 6 -5.73 50.65 -2.14
C SER A 6 -6.56 49.71 -1.28
N VAL A 7 -7.88 49.76 -1.46
CA VAL A 7 -8.85 48.83 -0.87
C VAL A 7 -9.14 47.80 -1.96
N LEU A 8 -8.60 46.60 -1.82
CA LEU A 8 -8.98 45.45 -2.65
C LEU A 8 -10.30 44.88 -2.12
N THR A 9 -11.35 44.99 -2.94
CA THR A 9 -12.66 44.38 -2.71
C THR A 9 -12.58 42.90 -3.10
N LEU A 10 -12.58 41.98 -2.14
CA LEU A 10 -12.78 40.54 -2.39
C LEU A 10 -14.28 40.26 -2.51
N ALA A 11 -14.73 39.89 -3.71
CA ALA A 11 -16.05 39.32 -3.91
C ALA A 11 -16.03 37.85 -3.47
N VAL A 12 -16.77 37.55 -2.40
CA VAL A 12 -17.03 36.19 -1.95
C VAL A 12 -18.29 35.71 -2.67
N THR A 13 -18.13 34.80 -3.63
CA THR A 13 -19.24 34.04 -4.20
C THR A 13 -19.40 32.73 -3.44
N THR A 14 -20.38 32.69 -2.53
CA THR A 14 -20.84 31.45 -1.90
C THR A 14 -21.79 30.73 -2.86
N SER A 15 -21.31 29.65 -3.49
CA SER A 15 -22.18 28.72 -4.23
C SER A 15 -22.51 27.53 -3.33
N SER A 16 -23.67 27.60 -2.68
CA SER A 16 -24.27 26.49 -1.95
C SER A 16 -24.89 25.51 -2.94
N ALA A 17 -24.30 24.32 -3.09
CA ALA A 17 -24.94 23.19 -3.74
C ALA A 17 -25.29 22.15 -2.67
N ALA A 18 -26.49 22.28 -2.12
CA ALA A 18 -27.16 21.20 -1.39
C ALA A 18 -27.81 20.28 -2.43
N ALA A 19 -27.29 19.06 -2.59
CA ALA A 19 -27.92 18.03 -3.40
C ALA A 19 -27.84 16.67 -2.70
N GLN A 20 -29.00 16.33 -2.13
CA GLN A 20 -29.67 15.04 -2.27
C GLN A 20 -29.02 13.78 -1.68
N MET A 21 -29.62 13.42 -0.54
CA MET A 21 -29.88 12.08 -0.04
C MET A 21 -29.97 11.00 -1.13
N GLY A 22 -29.17 9.95 -0.96
CA GLY A 22 -29.28 8.68 -1.66
C GLY A 22 -29.02 7.54 -0.67
N LEU A 23 -30.02 7.21 0.14
CA LEU A 23 -30.09 5.98 0.93
C LEU A 23 -30.18 4.80 -0.03
N PHE A 24 -29.07 4.14 -0.31
CA PHE A 24 -29.07 2.80 -0.92
C PHE A 24 -29.11 1.76 0.18
N GLU A 25 -30.33 1.39 0.60
CA GLU A 25 -30.59 0.10 1.22
C GLU A 25 -30.35 -0.99 0.16
N ARG A 26 -29.19 -1.65 0.22
CA ARG A 26 -28.99 -2.91 -0.49
C ARG A 26 -29.31 -4.06 0.47
N SER A 27 -30.58 -4.46 0.36
CA SER A 27 -31.13 -5.79 0.63
C SER A 27 -30.08 -6.89 0.49
N LEU A 28 -29.66 -7.49 1.61
CA LEU A 28 -29.01 -8.81 1.60
C LEU A 28 -30.12 -9.85 1.48
N ASP A 29 -30.41 -10.22 0.23
CA ASP A 29 -31.27 -11.34 -0.09
C ASP A 29 -30.56 -12.64 0.29
N SER A 30 -31.18 -13.33 1.25
CA SER A 30 -30.85 -14.66 1.73
C SER A 30 -31.04 -15.68 0.62
N HIS A 31 -29.96 -16.20 0.06
CA HIS A 31 -30.00 -17.39 -0.78
C HIS A 31 -29.15 -18.52 -0.19
N ILE A 32 -29.87 -19.37 0.53
CA ILE A 32 -29.66 -20.78 0.82
C ILE A 32 -29.06 -21.50 -0.40
N ARG A 33 -27.92 -22.17 -0.21
CA ARG A 33 -27.65 -23.49 -0.82
C ARG A 33 -26.83 -24.37 0.12
N THR A 34 -27.56 -25.14 0.92
CA THR A 34 -27.15 -26.47 1.39
C THR A 34 -26.89 -27.36 0.17
N ILE A 35 -25.68 -27.92 0.05
CA ILE A 35 -25.44 -29.14 -0.74
C ILE A 35 -24.62 -30.09 0.13
N CYS A 36 -25.22 -31.25 0.36
CA CYS A 36 -24.71 -32.39 1.10
C CYS A 36 -23.43 -32.97 0.48
N GLY A 37 -22.71 -33.70 1.31
CA GLY A 37 -21.43 -34.31 1.00
C GLY A 37 -21.45 -35.32 -0.14
N ILE A 38 -20.25 -35.53 -0.67
CA ILE A 38 -19.86 -36.75 -1.35
C ILE A 38 -18.42 -37.04 -0.92
N ASP A 39 -18.26 -38.04 -0.06
CA ASP A 39 -17.02 -38.77 0.15
C ASP A 39 -16.57 -39.37 -1.19
N ILE A 40 -15.45 -38.88 -1.73
CA ILE A 40 -14.74 -39.57 -2.80
C ILE A 40 -13.50 -40.20 -2.19
N ILE A 41 -13.69 -41.47 -1.80
CA ILE A 41 -12.65 -42.43 -1.46
C ILE A 41 -11.85 -42.66 -2.76
N SER A 42 -10.68 -42.02 -2.87
CA SER A 42 -9.76 -42.27 -3.99
C SER A 42 -8.75 -43.35 -3.58
N PRO A 43 -8.59 -44.44 -4.37
CA PRO A 43 -7.76 -45.57 -4.00
C PRO A 43 -6.27 -45.25 -4.09
N THR A 44 -5.56 -45.63 -3.02
CA THR A 44 -4.11 -45.64 -2.86
C THR A 44 -3.41 -46.46 -3.97
N PRO A 45 -2.46 -45.88 -4.73
CA PRO A 45 -1.58 -46.65 -5.60
C PRO A 45 -0.44 -47.33 -4.80
N PRO A 46 0.04 -48.50 -5.25
CA PRO A 46 1.03 -49.33 -4.54
C PRO A 46 2.45 -48.73 -4.53
N PRO A 47 3.34 -49.21 -3.63
CA PRO A 47 4.71 -48.73 -3.53
C PRO A 47 5.58 -49.28 -4.68
N THR A 48 6.11 -48.39 -5.50
CA THR A 48 7.15 -48.72 -6.49
C THR A 48 8.52 -48.53 -5.87
N THR A 49 9.20 -49.64 -5.60
CA THR A 49 10.64 -49.73 -5.33
C THR A 49 11.42 -49.85 -6.63
N SER A 50 12.37 -48.94 -6.93
CA SER A 50 13.65 -49.20 -7.65
C SER A 50 14.42 -47.89 -7.95
N PRO A 51 15.71 -47.93 -8.34
CA PRO A 51 16.85 -47.86 -7.43
C PRO A 51 17.66 -46.55 -7.54
N SER A 52 18.51 -46.39 -6.51
CA SER A 52 19.55 -45.39 -6.34
C SER A 52 20.50 -45.29 -7.56
N SER A 53 20.58 -44.11 -8.15
CA SER A 53 21.74 -43.67 -8.94
C SER A 53 22.14 -42.30 -8.44
N VAL A 54 23.20 -42.28 -7.64
CA VAL A 54 23.82 -41.09 -7.03
C VAL A 54 24.58 -40.32 -8.12
N PRO A 55 24.19 -39.07 -8.46
CA PRO A 55 25.11 -38.15 -9.12
C PRO A 55 25.93 -37.46 -8.02
N SER A 56 27.25 -37.58 -8.16
CA SER A 56 28.27 -36.92 -7.36
C SER A 56 27.90 -35.45 -7.12
N ALA A 57 27.66 -35.10 -5.85
CA ALA A 57 27.38 -33.74 -5.42
C ALA A 57 28.53 -32.81 -5.83
N ALA A 58 28.24 -31.92 -6.78
CA ALA A 58 29.00 -30.68 -6.91
C ALA A 58 28.76 -29.86 -5.63
N PRO A 59 29.75 -29.13 -5.11
CA PRO A 59 29.53 -28.22 -3.99
C PRO A 59 28.56 -27.12 -4.45
N SER A 60 27.30 -27.23 -4.04
CA SER A 60 26.37 -26.10 -4.07
C SER A 60 26.97 -25.03 -3.16
N ILE A 61 27.61 -24.06 -3.79
CA ILE A 61 27.98 -22.80 -3.16
C ILE A 61 26.64 -22.17 -2.79
N SER A 62 26.20 -22.42 -1.56
CA SER A 62 25.10 -21.74 -0.91
C SER A 62 25.57 -20.30 -0.70
N THR A 63 25.50 -19.50 -1.77
CA THR A 63 25.63 -18.06 -1.68
C THR A 63 24.57 -17.61 -0.70
N ALA A 64 25.00 -17.23 0.50
CA ALA A 64 24.13 -16.66 1.50
C ALA A 64 23.31 -15.55 0.82
N PRO A 65 21.99 -15.51 1.02
CA PRO A 65 21.15 -14.50 0.37
C PRO A 65 21.72 -13.13 0.70
N THR A 66 22.22 -12.42 -0.32
CA THR A 66 22.61 -11.02 -0.18
C THR A 66 21.35 -10.28 0.26
N ILE A 67 21.31 -9.89 1.53
CA ILE A 67 20.20 -9.11 2.08
C ILE A 67 20.28 -7.75 1.38
N LEU A 68 19.46 -7.57 0.35
CA LEU A 68 19.32 -6.30 -0.33
C LEU A 68 18.70 -5.32 0.66
N VAL A 69 19.51 -4.42 1.21
CA VAL A 69 19.03 -3.44 2.18
C VAL A 69 18.30 -2.34 1.41
N LYS A 70 16.98 -2.33 1.52
CA LYS A 70 16.13 -1.25 1.00
C LYS A 70 16.16 -0.08 1.97
N ALA A 71 16.25 1.13 1.44
CA ALA A 71 16.20 2.35 2.23
C ALA A 71 15.06 3.24 1.78
N CYS A 72 14.30 3.77 2.73
CA CYS A 72 13.12 4.59 2.47
C CYS A 72 13.19 5.96 3.12
N ASP A 73 14.37 6.58 3.16
CA ASP A 73 14.65 7.87 3.79
C ASP A 73 14.54 9.08 2.83
N ASN A 74 14.23 8.85 1.55
CA ASN A 74 14.16 9.91 0.54
C ASN A 74 12.81 10.67 0.57
N ASN A 75 12.76 11.80 1.25
CA ASN A 75 11.59 12.68 1.29
C ASN A 75 11.39 13.42 -0.05
N ILE A 76 10.24 13.23 -0.69
CA ILE A 76 9.91 13.86 -1.98
C ILE A 76 8.91 15.02 -1.87
N GLY A 77 8.41 15.32 -0.67
CA GLY A 77 7.51 16.44 -0.42
C GLY A 77 6.38 16.13 0.56
N GLN A 78 5.41 17.04 0.60
CA GLN A 78 4.19 16.92 1.41
C GLN A 78 2.98 16.76 0.50
N GLY A 79 2.10 15.83 0.81
CA GLY A 79 0.95 15.48 -0.01
C GLY A 79 0.84 13.99 -0.30
N GLN A 80 -0.16 13.59 -1.07
CA GLN A 80 -0.28 12.22 -1.57
C GLN A 80 0.92 11.87 -2.47
N CYS A 81 1.53 10.71 -2.28
CA CYS A 81 2.60 10.22 -3.14
C CYS A 81 2.06 9.88 -4.54
N LEU A 82 2.69 10.42 -5.59
CA LEU A 82 2.30 10.20 -6.98
C LEU A 82 3.48 9.72 -7.82
N ASP A 83 3.18 8.91 -8.82
CA ASP A 83 4.17 8.45 -9.80
C ASP A 83 4.53 9.55 -10.82
N SER A 84 5.30 9.18 -11.85
CA SER A 84 5.74 10.09 -12.92
C SER A 84 4.63 10.60 -13.83
N LYS A 85 3.46 9.96 -13.82
CA LYS A 85 2.26 10.35 -14.56
C LYS A 85 1.26 11.13 -13.69
N GLY A 86 1.56 11.32 -12.41
CA GLY A 86 0.65 11.91 -11.44
C GLY A 86 -0.39 10.93 -10.91
N GLU A 87 -0.18 9.62 -11.09
CA GLU A 87 -1.10 8.59 -10.62
C GLU A 87 -0.76 8.19 -9.18
N PRO A 88 -1.77 8.10 -8.29
CA PRO A 88 -1.60 7.59 -6.93
C PRO A 88 -1.35 6.08 -6.90
N PHE A 89 -0.67 5.61 -5.87
CA PHE A 89 -0.34 4.19 -5.67
C PHE A 89 -1.40 3.44 -4.84
N ASP A 90 -1.44 2.11 -5.02
CA ASP A 90 -2.12 1.22 -4.08
C ASP A 90 -1.42 1.25 -2.72
N TYR A 91 -2.16 1.04 -1.65
CA TYR A 91 -1.58 1.21 -0.32
C TYR A 91 -2.20 0.35 0.77
N CYS A 92 -1.39 0.15 1.80
CA CYS A 92 -1.78 -0.42 3.08
C CYS A 92 -1.68 0.68 4.14
N THR A 93 -2.71 0.86 4.97
CA THR A 93 -2.71 1.89 6.02
C THR A 93 -2.93 1.31 7.41
N LEU A 94 -2.27 1.91 8.39
CA LEU A 94 -2.41 1.61 9.82
C LEU A 94 -2.85 2.88 10.54
N ASN A 95 -4.07 2.84 11.08
CA ASN A 95 -4.70 3.92 11.86
C ASN A 95 -4.74 3.56 13.35
N LEU A 96 -3.66 3.02 13.90
CA LEU A 96 -3.59 2.60 15.31
C LEU A 96 -2.55 3.42 16.09
N GLY A 97 -3.04 4.30 16.97
CA GLY A 97 -2.29 4.85 18.09
C GLY A 97 -0.93 5.49 17.77
N GLU A 98 0.03 5.32 18.69
CA GLU A 98 1.38 5.92 18.70
C GLU A 98 2.31 5.33 17.61
N VAL A 99 1.86 5.28 16.36
CA VAL A 99 2.78 5.02 15.24
C VAL A 99 3.65 6.26 15.05
N THR A 100 4.96 6.06 15.10
CA THR A 100 5.97 7.09 14.85
C THR A 100 6.44 7.02 13.39
N PRO A 101 7.01 8.10 12.83
CA PRO A 101 7.53 8.06 11.47
C PRO A 101 8.65 7.02 11.30
N GLU A 102 9.50 6.81 12.31
CA GLU A 102 10.57 5.81 12.28
C GLU A 102 10.03 4.38 12.21
N THR A 103 8.92 4.13 12.92
CA THR A 103 8.23 2.84 12.87
C THR A 103 7.64 2.61 11.48
N CYS A 104 7.02 3.65 10.89
CA CYS A 104 6.46 3.56 9.55
C CYS A 104 7.54 3.31 8.48
N GLN A 105 8.67 4.01 8.57
CA GLN A 105 9.83 3.78 7.71
C GLN A 105 10.34 2.34 7.83
N SER A 106 10.52 1.83 9.05
CA SER A 106 11.02 0.48 9.28
C SER A 106 10.10 -0.58 8.67
N ILE A 107 8.78 -0.38 8.74
CA ILE A 107 7.79 -1.27 8.10
C ILE A 107 7.89 -1.18 6.58
N ALA A 108 8.08 0.02 6.03
CA ALA A 108 8.26 0.21 4.59
C ALA A 108 9.52 -0.52 4.09
N GLU A 109 10.64 -0.39 4.79
CA GLU A 109 11.91 -1.03 4.46
C GLU A 109 11.85 -2.56 4.58
N ALA A 110 11.13 -3.08 5.57
CA ALA A 110 10.90 -4.52 5.73
C ALA A 110 9.96 -5.11 4.65
N SER A 111 9.14 -4.27 4.02
CA SER A 111 8.21 -4.70 2.96
C SER A 111 8.94 -4.74 1.61
N GLU A 112 9.29 -5.94 1.13
CA GLU A 112 10.09 -6.13 -0.10
C GLU A 112 9.54 -5.34 -1.30
N LYS A 113 8.22 -5.38 -1.48
CA LYS A 113 7.49 -4.76 -2.62
C LYS A 113 7.06 -3.31 -2.43
N SER A 114 7.31 -2.68 -1.27
CA SER A 114 6.91 -1.28 -1.09
C SER A 114 7.68 -0.35 -2.06
N VAL A 115 7.05 0.71 -2.53
CA VAL A 115 7.72 1.71 -3.40
C VAL A 115 7.91 3.05 -2.69
N GLY A 116 7.20 3.23 -1.58
CA GLY A 116 7.32 4.40 -0.72
C GLY A 116 6.42 4.26 0.50
N TRP A 117 6.40 5.30 1.30
CA TRP A 117 5.51 5.42 2.44
C TRP A 117 5.14 6.88 2.70
N GLN A 118 4.10 7.07 3.50
CA GLN A 118 3.69 8.38 3.98
C GLN A 118 3.34 8.29 5.45
N PHE A 119 3.66 9.37 6.17
CA PHE A 119 3.25 9.56 7.54
C PHE A 119 2.49 10.87 7.71
N VAL A 120 1.32 10.77 8.34
CA VAL A 120 0.50 11.91 8.74
C VAL A 120 0.40 11.89 10.26
N GLY A 121 0.98 12.88 10.93
CA GLY A 121 0.90 12.99 12.39
C GLY A 121 0.81 14.45 12.82
N PHE A 122 -0.09 14.73 13.76
CA PHE A 122 -0.21 16.04 14.38
C PHE A 122 -0.18 15.90 15.90
N LYS A 123 0.13 16.98 16.62
CA LYS A 123 0.22 17.00 18.09
C LYS A 123 -1.00 16.40 18.82
N PHE A 124 -2.16 16.37 18.17
CA PHE A 124 -3.43 15.90 18.75
C PHE A 124 -4.12 14.78 17.96
N ILE A 125 -3.53 14.32 16.86
CA ILE A 125 -4.13 13.28 15.99
C ILE A 125 -3.16 12.10 15.95
N PRO A 126 -3.64 10.86 16.21
CA PRO A 126 -2.79 9.68 16.13
C PRO A 126 -2.12 9.59 14.75
N GLY A 127 -0.87 9.13 14.73
CA GLY A 127 -0.11 8.97 13.52
C GLY A 127 -0.77 7.97 12.58
N VAL A 128 -0.88 8.32 11.31
CA VAL A 128 -1.30 7.41 10.24
C VAL A 128 -0.08 7.05 9.43
N CYS A 129 0.18 5.75 9.32
CA CYS A 129 1.22 5.20 8.46
C CYS A 129 0.59 4.57 7.23
N THR A 130 1.10 4.91 6.06
CA THR A 130 0.65 4.38 4.78
C THR A 130 1.86 3.85 4.01
N ILE A 131 1.80 2.59 3.59
CA ILE A 131 2.83 1.93 2.79
C ILE A 131 2.30 1.78 1.36
N TYR A 132 3.04 2.25 0.37
CA TYR A 132 2.63 2.25 -1.03
C TYR A 132 3.25 1.11 -1.82
N PHE A 133 2.50 0.59 -2.80
CA PHE A 133 2.89 -0.49 -3.70
C PHE A 133 2.62 -0.09 -5.16
N SER A 134 3.48 -0.54 -6.08
CA SER A 134 3.26 -0.38 -7.52
C SER A 134 2.09 -1.25 -7.96
N GLU A 135 1.28 -0.78 -8.91
CA GLU A 135 0.22 -1.59 -9.52
C GLU A 135 0.77 -2.86 -10.19
N ASP A 136 1.99 -2.79 -10.73
CA ASP A 136 2.69 -3.95 -11.30
C ASP A 136 2.89 -5.10 -10.28
N ASP A 137 2.97 -4.76 -8.99
CA ASP A 137 3.16 -5.71 -7.89
C ASP A 137 1.85 -6.05 -7.17
N SER A 138 0.94 -5.08 -6.99
CA SER A 138 -0.34 -5.30 -6.28
C SER A 138 -1.41 -5.98 -7.13
N GLY A 139 -1.37 -5.81 -8.45
CA GLY A 139 -2.38 -6.34 -9.36
C GLY A 139 -3.79 -5.87 -8.99
N ASP A 140 -4.68 -6.82 -8.70
CA ASP A 140 -6.08 -6.52 -8.35
C ASP A 140 -6.32 -6.34 -6.84
N ASP A 141 -5.40 -6.79 -5.97
CA ASP A 141 -5.57 -6.73 -4.50
C ASP A 141 -4.23 -6.62 -3.74
N VAL A 142 -4.00 -5.45 -3.14
CA VAL A 142 -2.82 -5.12 -2.32
C VAL A 142 -2.87 -5.79 -0.94
N ARG A 143 -4.01 -6.37 -0.52
CA ARG A 143 -4.16 -6.96 0.82
C ARG A 143 -3.17 -8.07 1.11
N ASP A 144 -2.76 -8.83 0.09
CA ASP A 144 -1.77 -9.90 0.23
C ASP A 144 -0.34 -9.34 0.45
N LEU A 145 -0.10 -8.09 0.08
CA LEU A 145 1.15 -7.36 0.33
C LEU A 145 1.15 -6.60 1.66
N CYS A 146 -0.01 -6.44 2.29
CA CYS A 146 -0.13 -5.63 3.49
C CYS A 146 0.56 -6.28 4.69
N PRO A 147 1.33 -5.51 5.48
CA PRO A 147 1.79 -5.96 6.78
C PRO A 147 0.61 -6.33 7.68
N LYS A 148 0.86 -7.18 8.67
CA LYS A 148 -0.18 -7.57 9.65
C LYS A 148 -0.81 -6.33 10.28
N ASN A 149 -2.13 -6.34 10.40
CA ASN A 149 -2.97 -5.26 10.96
C ASN A 149 -3.12 -4.00 10.09
N PHE A 150 -2.59 -3.99 8.87
CA PHE A 150 -2.87 -2.92 7.92
C PHE A 150 -4.14 -3.20 7.12
N ALA A 151 -4.87 -2.15 6.78
CA ALA A 151 -5.98 -2.21 5.82
C ALA A 151 -5.48 -1.86 4.41
N GLY A 152 -5.75 -2.74 3.44
CA GLY A 152 -5.35 -2.56 2.03
C GLY A 152 -6.41 -1.88 1.17
N PHE A 153 -5.97 -1.08 0.19
CA PHE A 153 -6.80 -0.35 -0.76
C PHE A 153 -6.21 -0.43 -2.18
N SER A 154 -6.92 -1.09 -3.12
CA SER A 154 -6.49 -1.35 -4.50
C SER A 154 -7.35 -0.73 -5.59
N ILE A 155 -7.48 0.60 -5.57
CA ILE A 155 -8.25 1.34 -6.59
C ILE A 155 -7.37 2.26 -7.43
N ARG A 156 -6.04 2.14 -7.30
CA ARG A 156 -5.07 3.13 -7.74
C ARG A 156 -4.16 2.50 -8.80
N LYS A 157 -3.59 3.32 -9.69
CA LYS A 157 -2.87 2.87 -10.90
C LYS A 157 -1.44 3.39 -11.01
N GLY A 158 -0.90 3.91 -9.91
CA GLY A 158 0.47 4.38 -9.81
C GLY A 158 1.47 3.25 -10.02
N THR A 159 2.51 3.53 -10.79
CA THR A 159 3.53 2.55 -11.17
C THR A 159 4.94 3.06 -10.83
N GLY A 160 5.86 2.13 -10.57
CA GLY A 160 7.25 2.46 -10.24
C GLY A 160 7.40 3.15 -8.88
N PHE A 161 8.27 4.16 -8.79
CA PHE A 161 8.56 4.86 -7.54
C PHE A 161 7.87 6.23 -7.47
N PRO A 162 7.49 6.70 -6.28
CA PRO A 162 7.01 8.06 -6.09
C PRO A 162 8.06 9.08 -6.56
N VAL A 163 7.65 10.05 -7.39
CA VAL A 163 8.52 11.14 -7.87
C VAL A 163 7.91 12.52 -7.67
N SER A 164 6.63 12.60 -7.33
CA SER A 164 5.93 13.85 -7.07
C SER A 164 4.91 13.70 -5.94
N THR A 165 4.35 14.83 -5.51
CA THR A 165 3.30 14.87 -4.50
C THR A 165 2.09 15.67 -5.00
N GLY A 166 0.89 15.21 -4.63
CA GLY A 166 -0.38 15.90 -4.88
C GLY A 166 -0.87 16.64 -3.64
N ASP A 167 -2.18 16.91 -3.56
CA ASP A 167 -2.78 17.51 -2.37
C ASP A 167 -2.71 16.57 -1.15
N GLY A 168 -2.50 17.13 0.05
CA GLY A 168 -2.53 16.38 1.30
C GLY A 168 -1.58 16.92 2.36
N LEU A 169 -1.61 16.30 3.54
CA LEU A 169 -0.87 16.77 4.72
C LEU A 169 0.30 15.86 5.12
N GLY A 170 0.39 14.65 4.56
CA GLY A 170 1.42 13.68 4.94
C GLY A 170 2.73 13.90 4.23
N ALA A 171 3.85 13.66 4.93
CA ALA A 171 5.17 13.65 4.30
C ALA A 171 5.33 12.35 3.50
N CYS A 172 5.71 12.48 2.22
CA CYS A 172 5.86 11.38 1.29
C CYS A 172 7.34 11.01 1.12
N PHE A 173 7.65 9.72 1.19
CA PHE A 173 9.00 9.20 1.07
C PHE A 173 9.05 8.08 0.02
N ALA A 174 10.05 8.13 -0.86
CA ALA A 174 10.32 7.08 -1.83
C ALA A 174 11.32 6.07 -1.27
N CYS A 175 11.12 4.80 -1.61
CA CYS A 175 12.07 3.74 -1.30
C CYS A 175 13.04 3.53 -2.48
N ASN A 176 14.32 3.36 -2.18
CA ASN A 176 15.34 3.01 -3.17
C ASN A 176 16.00 1.67 -2.79
N LYS A 177 16.36 0.88 -3.79
CA LYS A 177 17.30 -0.23 -3.58
C LYS A 177 18.68 0.39 -3.33
N ARG A 178 19.34 0.05 -2.22
CA ARG A 178 20.78 0.32 -2.08
C ARG A 178 21.52 -0.84 -2.73
N ASP A 179 22.27 -0.53 -3.78
CA ASP A 179 23.24 -1.44 -4.39
C ASP A 179 24.46 -1.66 -3.47
#